data_AF-A0A804HL34-F1
#
_entry.id   AF-A0A804HL34-F1
#
_cell.length_a   1.000
_cell.length_b   1.000
_cell.length_c   1.000
_cell.angle_alpha   90.00
_cell.angle_beta   90.00
_cell.angle_gamma   90.00
#
_symmetry.space_group_name_H-M   'P 1'
#
loop_
_entity.id
_entity.type
_entity.pdbx_description
1 polymer ?
#
loop_
_entity_poly.entity_id
_entity_poly.type
_entity_poly.pdbx_seq_one_letter_code
_entity_poly.pdbx_strand_id
1 'polypeptide(L)'
;MAPWPPKGLVPAMLWGLSLFLNLPGPIWLQPSPPPQSSPPPQPHPCHTCRGLVDSFNKGLERTIRDNFGGGNTAWEEENLSKYKDSETRLVEVLEGVCSKSDFECHRLLELSEELVESWWFHKQQEAPDLFQWLCSDSLKLCCPAGTFGPSCLPCPGGTERPCGGYGQCEGEGTRGGSGHCDCQAGYGGEACGQCGLGYFEAERNASHLVCSACFGPCARCSGPEESNCLQCKKGWALHHLKCVDCAKACLGCMGAGPGRCKKCSPGYQQVGSKCLGL
;
A
#
# COMPACT_ATOMS: atom_id res chain seq x y z
N MET A 1 -46.30 -58.29 -20.84
CA MET A 1 -47.55 -58.78 -20.22
C MET A 1 -47.48 -58.40 -18.75
N ALA A 2 -48.51 -57.67 -18.30
CA ALA A 2 -48.65 -56.97 -17.01
C ALA A 2 -48.87 -57.96 -15.83
N PRO A 3 -49.30 -57.55 -14.60
CA PRO A 3 -49.52 -56.21 -14.04
C PRO A 3 -49.09 -56.04 -12.54
N TRP A 4 -49.18 -54.79 -12.05
CA TRP A 4 -49.18 -54.40 -10.63
C TRP A 4 -50.37 -54.93 -9.81
N PRO A 5 -50.22 -55.00 -8.47
CA PRO A 5 -51.31 -54.60 -7.56
C PRO A 5 -50.77 -53.81 -6.33
N PRO A 6 -51.58 -53.45 -5.30
CA PRO A 6 -52.40 -52.24 -5.27
C PRO A 6 -52.16 -51.35 -4.04
N LYS A 7 -52.76 -50.14 -4.06
CA LYS A 7 -52.81 -49.15 -2.96
C LYS A 7 -53.74 -49.64 -1.82
N GLY A 8 -53.28 -49.54 -0.56
CA GLY A 8 -54.12 -49.61 0.66
C GLY A 8 -53.76 -48.44 1.58
N LEU A 9 -54.68 -47.49 1.78
CA LEU A 9 -55.65 -47.35 2.89
C LEU A 9 -55.01 -46.90 4.22
N VAL A 10 -55.16 -45.62 4.53
CA VAL A 10 -54.72 -44.95 5.76
C VAL A 10 -55.80 -45.09 6.84
N PRO A 11 -55.51 -45.59 8.05
CA PRO A 11 -56.43 -45.51 9.18
C PRO A 11 -56.29 -44.16 9.89
N ALA A 12 -57.42 -43.49 10.11
CA ALA A 12 -57.52 -42.32 10.96
C ALA A 12 -57.34 -42.71 12.44
N MET A 13 -56.33 -42.16 13.11
CA MET A 13 -56.14 -42.24 14.56
C MET A 13 -56.30 -40.85 15.18
N LEU A 14 -57.47 -40.67 15.78
CA LEU A 14 -57.85 -39.82 16.91
C LEU A 14 -56.79 -38.80 17.39
N TRP A 15 -57.04 -37.52 17.11
CA TRP A 15 -56.34 -36.40 17.73
C TRP A 15 -56.80 -36.24 19.19
N GLY A 16 -56.06 -36.84 20.12
CA GLY A 16 -56.07 -36.41 21.52
C GLY A 16 -55.37 -35.06 21.63
N LEU A 17 -56.12 -33.99 21.87
CA LEU A 17 -55.61 -32.66 22.20
C LEU A 17 -54.83 -32.71 23.53
N SER A 18 -53.53 -33.00 23.46
CA SER A 18 -52.60 -32.72 24.55
C SER A 18 -52.11 -31.29 24.40
N LEU A 19 -52.57 -30.40 25.28
CA LEU A 19 -52.02 -29.06 25.44
C LEU A 19 -50.60 -29.19 26.01
N PHE A 20 -49.60 -29.33 25.15
CA PHE A 20 -48.21 -29.12 25.53
C PHE A 20 -47.97 -27.61 25.58
N LEU A 21 -47.89 -27.05 26.79
CA LEU A 21 -47.28 -25.74 27.01
C LEU A 21 -45.85 -25.80 26.46
N ASN A 22 -45.63 -25.18 25.31
CA ASN A 22 -44.29 -24.95 24.75
C ASN A 22 -43.59 -23.90 25.64
N LEU A 23 -42.76 -24.35 26.59
CA LEU A 23 -41.73 -23.47 27.12
C LEU A 23 -40.65 -23.31 26.04
N PRO A 24 -40.23 -22.08 25.70
CA PRO A 24 -39.11 -21.88 24.78
C PRO A 24 -37.84 -22.44 25.42
N GLY A 25 -37.32 -23.52 24.83
CA GLY A 25 -36.01 -24.05 25.19
C GLY A 25 -34.90 -23.02 24.91
N PRO A 26 -33.77 -23.08 25.63
CA PRO A 26 -32.69 -22.13 25.43
C PRO A 26 -32.14 -22.23 24.01
N ILE A 27 -32.19 -21.12 23.29
CA ILE A 27 -31.55 -20.94 21.98
C ILE A 27 -30.04 -21.00 22.20
N TRP A 28 -29.43 -22.12 21.81
CA TRP A 28 -27.98 -22.23 21.73
C TRP A 28 -27.51 -21.36 20.55
N LEU A 29 -27.01 -20.15 20.86
CA LEU A 29 -26.25 -19.34 19.92
C LEU A 29 -25.00 -20.12 19.50
N GLN A 30 -24.99 -20.67 18.29
CA GLN A 30 -23.77 -21.17 17.68
C GLN A 30 -22.84 -19.98 17.37
N PRO A 31 -21.56 -20.03 17.77
CA PRO A 31 -20.57 -19.04 17.34
C PRO A 31 -20.47 -19.04 15.82
N SER A 32 -20.48 -17.85 15.22
CA SER A 32 -20.19 -17.67 13.79
C SER A 32 -18.81 -18.24 13.45
N PRO A 33 -18.64 -18.89 12.28
CA PRO A 33 -17.33 -19.34 11.85
C PRO A 33 -16.36 -18.15 11.79
N PRO A 34 -15.09 -18.33 12.21
CA PRO A 34 -14.10 -17.26 12.12
C PRO A 34 -13.96 -16.82 10.66
N PRO A 35 -13.74 -15.52 10.40
CA PRO A 35 -13.51 -15.04 9.04
C PRO A 35 -12.34 -15.80 8.44
N GLN A 36 -12.58 -16.43 7.28
CA GLN A 36 -11.52 -17.09 6.51
C GLN A 36 -10.43 -16.05 6.23
N SER A 37 -9.21 -16.35 6.67
CA SER A 37 -8.04 -15.56 6.31
C SER A 37 -7.92 -15.50 4.79
N SER A 38 -7.88 -14.30 4.23
CA SER A 38 -7.62 -14.08 2.82
C SER A 38 -6.34 -14.82 2.39
N PRO A 39 -6.29 -15.39 1.17
CA PRO A 39 -5.05 -15.91 0.60
C PRO A 39 -3.93 -14.88 0.73
N PRO A 40 -2.65 -15.30 0.83
CA PRO A 40 -1.54 -14.37 0.78
C PRO A 40 -1.67 -13.51 -0.49
N PRO A 41 -1.48 -12.17 -0.39
CA PRO A 41 -1.67 -11.29 -1.52
C PRO A 41 -0.71 -11.73 -2.64
N GLN A 42 -1.29 -12.19 -3.75
CA GLN A 42 -0.53 -12.49 -4.96
C GLN A 42 0.16 -11.20 -5.41
N PRO A 43 1.45 -11.24 -5.80
CA PRO A 43 2.15 -10.05 -6.26
C PRO A 43 1.42 -9.46 -7.47
N HIS A 44 1.23 -8.14 -7.47
CA HIS A 44 0.54 -7.44 -8.56
C HIS A 44 1.28 -7.72 -9.89
N PRO A 45 0.57 -8.01 -11.01
CA PRO A 45 1.20 -8.40 -12.29
C PRO A 45 2.30 -7.47 -12.81
N CYS A 46 2.20 -6.17 -12.49
CA CYS A 46 3.27 -5.20 -12.77
C CYS A 46 4.61 -5.56 -12.11
N HIS A 47 4.61 -6.08 -10.88
CA HIS A 47 5.85 -6.48 -10.20
C HIS A 47 6.51 -7.67 -10.90
N THR A 48 5.72 -8.63 -11.39
CA THR A 48 6.23 -9.74 -12.21
C THR A 48 6.86 -9.22 -13.50
N CYS A 49 6.19 -8.31 -14.21
CA CYS A 49 6.74 -7.71 -15.44
C CYS A 49 8.01 -6.90 -15.19
N ARG A 50 8.04 -6.13 -14.10
CA ARG A 50 9.25 -5.40 -13.68
C ARG A 50 10.42 -6.35 -13.41
N GLY A 51 10.18 -7.42 -12.65
CA GLY A 51 11.19 -8.43 -12.37
C GLY A 51 11.70 -9.13 -13.63
N LEU A 52 10.81 -9.44 -14.57
CA LEU A 52 11.13 -10.00 -15.88
C LEU A 52 12.09 -9.07 -16.65
N VAL A 53 11.72 -7.79 -16.79
CA VAL A 53 12.55 -6.81 -17.51
C VAL A 53 13.88 -6.54 -16.80
N ASP A 54 13.89 -6.46 -15.47
CA ASP A 54 15.13 -6.31 -14.69
C ASP A 54 16.08 -7.49 -14.90
N SER A 55 15.57 -8.72 -14.92
CA SER A 55 16.36 -9.92 -15.21
C SER A 55 16.83 -9.97 -16.66
N PHE A 56 15.99 -9.56 -17.61
CA PHE A 56 16.36 -9.45 -19.01
C PHE A 56 17.52 -8.47 -19.22
N ASN A 57 17.44 -7.27 -18.66
CA ASN A 57 18.51 -6.26 -18.73
C ASN A 57 19.82 -6.77 -18.11
N LYS A 58 19.74 -7.47 -16.97
CA LYS A 58 20.90 -8.16 -16.38
C LYS A 58 21.47 -9.24 -17.31
N GLY A 59 20.62 -9.96 -18.03
CA GLY A 59 21.05 -10.92 -19.05
C GLY A 59 21.82 -10.25 -20.18
N LEU A 60 21.33 -9.10 -20.68
CA LEU A 60 22.04 -8.30 -21.69
C LEU A 60 23.43 -7.86 -21.22
N GLU A 61 23.55 -7.43 -19.96
CA GLU A 61 24.83 -7.04 -19.37
C GLU A 61 25.80 -8.23 -19.27
N ARG A 62 25.31 -9.41 -18.88
CA ARG A 62 26.14 -10.63 -18.78
C ARG A 62 26.68 -11.07 -20.13
N THR A 63 25.84 -11.04 -21.17
CA THR A 63 26.20 -11.51 -22.52
C THR A 63 26.90 -10.45 -23.38
N ILE A 64 27.21 -9.27 -22.84
CA ILE A 64 27.76 -8.17 -23.65
C ILE A 64 29.13 -8.49 -24.27
N ARG A 65 29.89 -9.41 -23.66
CA ARG A 65 31.24 -9.82 -24.10
C ARG A 65 31.28 -11.19 -24.76
N ASP A 66 30.13 -11.83 -24.89
CA ASP A 66 30.04 -13.17 -25.43
C ASP A 66 30.08 -13.15 -26.97
N ASN A 67 30.21 -14.33 -27.55
CA ASN A 67 30.26 -14.57 -28.98
C ASN A 67 29.57 -15.91 -29.28
N PHE A 68 29.51 -16.31 -30.55
CA PHE A 68 28.87 -17.57 -30.96
C PHE A 68 29.61 -18.83 -30.45
N GLY A 69 30.74 -18.70 -29.76
CA GLY A 69 31.49 -19.80 -29.16
C GLY A 69 32.44 -20.52 -30.13
N GLY A 70 32.65 -19.99 -31.34
CA GLY A 70 33.59 -20.56 -32.31
C GLY A 70 34.97 -19.87 -32.24
N GLY A 71 36.03 -20.67 -32.36
CA GLY A 71 37.40 -20.25 -32.05
C GLY A 71 38.03 -19.20 -32.96
N ASN A 72 37.34 -18.72 -34.01
CA ASN A 72 37.87 -17.76 -34.97
C ASN A 72 36.93 -16.55 -35.16
N THR A 73 37.01 -15.60 -34.23
CA THR A 73 36.18 -14.37 -34.22
C THR A 73 36.26 -13.54 -35.49
N ALA A 74 37.40 -13.53 -36.20
CA ALA A 74 37.58 -12.75 -37.43
C ALA A 74 36.78 -13.30 -38.63
N TRP A 75 36.63 -14.62 -38.75
CA TRP A 75 35.80 -15.23 -39.80
C TRP A 75 34.30 -15.07 -39.49
N GLU A 76 33.96 -15.12 -38.20
CA GLU A 76 32.59 -14.97 -37.70
C GLU A 76 32.07 -13.54 -37.91
N GLU A 77 32.88 -12.51 -37.68
CA GLU A 77 32.50 -11.11 -37.92
C GLU A 77 32.26 -10.79 -39.40
N GLU A 78 32.88 -11.51 -40.34
CA GLU A 78 32.68 -11.33 -41.79
C GLU A 78 31.50 -12.13 -42.35
N ASN A 79 31.15 -13.27 -41.74
CA ASN A 79 30.20 -14.23 -42.32
C ASN A 79 28.91 -14.46 -41.51
N LEU A 80 28.84 -13.99 -40.27
CA LEU A 80 27.65 -14.09 -39.42
C LEU A 80 27.10 -12.71 -39.06
N SER A 81 25.79 -12.65 -38.77
CA SER A 81 25.17 -11.50 -38.10
C SER A 81 25.91 -11.24 -36.78
N LYS A 82 25.99 -10.00 -36.32
CA LYS A 82 26.71 -9.70 -35.07
C LYS A 82 26.02 -10.44 -33.92
N TYR A 83 26.80 -11.12 -33.06
CA TYR A 83 26.25 -11.80 -31.89
C TYR A 83 25.38 -10.86 -31.03
N LYS A 84 25.79 -9.59 -30.94
CA LYS A 84 25.11 -8.51 -30.21
C LYS A 84 23.60 -8.42 -30.48
N ASP A 85 23.14 -8.59 -31.70
CA ASP A 85 21.73 -8.46 -32.12
C ASP A 85 21.17 -9.76 -32.72
N SER A 86 21.83 -10.88 -32.44
CA SER A 86 21.43 -12.21 -32.90
C SER A 86 20.28 -12.82 -32.08
N GLU A 87 19.55 -13.74 -32.70
CA GLU A 87 18.55 -14.59 -32.04
C GLU A 87 19.17 -15.48 -30.96
N THR A 88 20.38 -16.01 -31.20
CA THR A 88 21.12 -16.83 -30.23
C THR A 88 21.32 -16.08 -28.91
N ARG A 89 21.80 -14.82 -28.98
CA ARG A 89 21.96 -14.00 -27.78
C ARG A 89 20.63 -13.73 -27.08
N LEU A 90 19.55 -13.53 -27.84
CA LEU A 90 18.22 -13.34 -27.26
C LEU A 90 17.77 -14.58 -26.47
N VAL A 91 17.86 -15.77 -27.06
CA VAL A 91 17.48 -17.03 -26.40
C VAL A 91 18.31 -17.27 -25.13
N GLU A 92 19.62 -17.09 -25.19
CA GLU A 92 20.51 -17.21 -24.02
C GLU A 92 20.10 -16.26 -22.88
N VAL A 93 19.69 -15.04 -23.22
CA VAL A 93 19.18 -14.07 -22.25
C VAL A 93 17.86 -14.56 -21.66
N LEU A 94 16.91 -14.96 -22.51
CA LEU A 94 15.57 -15.42 -22.12
C LEU A 94 15.60 -16.63 -21.18
N GLU A 95 16.49 -17.60 -21.42
CA GLU A 95 16.70 -18.76 -20.55
C GLU A 95 17.07 -18.38 -19.10
N GLY A 96 17.70 -17.21 -18.92
CA GLY A 96 18.13 -16.70 -17.62
C GLY A 96 17.16 -15.73 -16.94
N VAL A 97 16.03 -15.39 -17.57
CA VAL A 97 15.11 -14.34 -17.07
C VAL A 97 14.34 -14.80 -15.83
N CYS A 98 13.77 -16.00 -15.87
CA CYS A 98 12.92 -16.54 -14.82
C CYS A 98 13.63 -17.61 -14.00
N SER A 99 13.51 -17.55 -12.68
CA SER A 99 14.00 -18.63 -11.82
C SER A 99 13.18 -19.92 -12.02
N LYS A 100 13.77 -21.09 -11.77
CA LYS A 100 13.09 -22.39 -11.99
C LYS A 100 11.77 -22.56 -11.23
N SER A 101 11.60 -21.86 -10.12
CA SER A 101 10.40 -21.95 -9.25
C SER A 101 9.41 -20.80 -9.44
N ASP A 102 9.70 -19.83 -10.31
CA ASP A 102 8.87 -18.65 -10.49
C ASP A 102 7.83 -18.85 -11.61
N PHE A 103 6.73 -19.52 -11.26
CA PHE A 103 5.67 -19.86 -12.20
C PHE A 103 5.01 -18.64 -12.86
N GLU A 104 4.84 -17.53 -12.13
CA GLU A 104 4.21 -16.32 -12.68
C GLU A 104 5.14 -15.61 -13.66
N CYS A 105 6.45 -15.62 -13.41
CA CYS A 105 7.44 -15.14 -14.38
C CYS A 105 7.39 -15.97 -15.67
N HIS A 106 7.45 -17.31 -15.56
CA HIS A 106 7.41 -18.20 -16.74
C HIS A 106 6.14 -17.99 -17.56
N ARG A 107 4.98 -17.89 -16.89
CA ARG A 107 3.71 -17.62 -17.55
C ARG A 107 3.70 -16.27 -18.26
N LEU A 108 4.26 -15.22 -17.63
CA LEU A 108 4.33 -13.90 -18.26
C LEU A 108 5.30 -13.89 -19.45
N LEU A 109 6.44 -14.57 -19.32
CA LEU A 109 7.42 -14.68 -20.39
C LEU A 109 6.82 -15.37 -21.61
N GLU A 110 6.13 -16.50 -21.43
CA GLU A 110 5.42 -17.21 -22.50
C GLU A 110 4.38 -16.31 -23.19
N LEU A 111 3.65 -15.50 -22.43
CA LEU A 111 2.67 -14.56 -22.99
C LEU A 111 3.29 -13.36 -23.72
N SER A 112 4.58 -13.07 -23.51
CA SER A 112 5.24 -11.86 -23.99
C SER A 112 6.39 -12.12 -24.96
N GLU A 113 6.69 -13.38 -25.29
CA GLU A 113 7.80 -13.79 -26.15
C GLU A 113 7.80 -13.07 -27.51
N GLU A 114 6.66 -13.06 -28.21
CA GLU A 114 6.50 -12.36 -29.50
C GLU A 114 6.78 -10.85 -29.39
N LEU A 115 6.35 -10.23 -28.29
CA LEU A 115 6.60 -8.80 -28.05
C LEU A 115 8.08 -8.56 -27.78
N VAL A 116 8.73 -9.41 -26.99
CA VAL A 116 10.16 -9.28 -26.69
C VAL A 116 11.00 -9.46 -27.95
N GLU A 117 10.68 -10.43 -28.80
CA GLU A 117 11.33 -10.60 -30.12
C GLU A 117 11.13 -9.39 -31.01
N SER A 118 9.89 -8.90 -31.14
CA SER A 118 9.59 -7.70 -31.92
C SER A 118 10.39 -6.50 -31.44
N TRP A 119 10.52 -6.33 -30.11
CA TRP A 119 11.33 -5.28 -29.54
C TRP A 119 12.80 -5.43 -29.88
N TRP A 120 13.32 -6.64 -29.70
CA TRP A 120 14.72 -7.00 -29.95
C TRP A 120 15.12 -6.72 -31.39
N PHE A 121 14.34 -7.14 -32.37
CA PHE A 121 14.73 -7.01 -33.77
C PHE A 121 14.33 -5.68 -34.41
N HIS A 122 13.33 -4.98 -33.87
CA HIS A 122 12.72 -3.85 -34.58
C HIS A 122 12.52 -2.57 -33.76
N LYS A 123 12.51 -2.60 -32.42
CA LYS A 123 12.14 -1.42 -31.61
C LYS A 123 13.22 -0.84 -30.71
N GLN A 124 14.39 -1.47 -30.56
CA GLN A 124 15.42 -0.98 -29.64
C GLN A 124 15.82 0.50 -29.86
N GLN A 125 15.82 1.00 -31.10
CA GLN A 125 16.15 2.42 -31.39
C GLN A 125 14.99 3.38 -31.09
N GLU A 126 13.75 2.97 -31.38
CA GLU A 126 12.56 3.81 -31.20
C GLU A 126 12.10 3.84 -29.73
N ALA A 127 12.26 2.73 -29.02
CA ALA A 127 11.80 2.53 -27.66
C ALA A 127 12.89 1.80 -26.84
N PRO A 128 13.99 2.47 -26.47
CA PRO A 128 15.12 1.85 -25.78
C PRO A 128 14.79 1.36 -24.36
N ASP A 129 13.75 1.91 -23.73
CA ASP A 129 13.27 1.46 -22.43
C ASP A 129 12.29 0.29 -22.60
N LEU A 130 12.81 -0.92 -22.42
CA LEU A 130 12.02 -2.16 -22.49
C LEU A 130 10.89 -2.19 -21.44
N PHE A 131 11.10 -1.61 -20.25
CA PHE A 131 10.06 -1.60 -19.22
C PHE A 131 8.88 -0.75 -19.66
N GLN A 132 9.15 0.45 -20.15
CA GLN A 132 8.11 1.34 -20.66
C GLN A 132 7.37 0.70 -21.84
N TRP A 133 8.11 0.16 -22.81
CA TRP A 133 7.52 -0.42 -24.01
C TRP A 133 6.73 -1.71 -23.74
N LEU A 134 7.31 -2.65 -23.00
CA LEU A 134 6.70 -3.97 -22.76
C LEU A 134 5.63 -3.89 -21.66
N CYS A 135 6.01 -3.40 -20.48
CA CYS A 135 5.16 -3.50 -19.29
C CYS A 135 4.08 -2.42 -19.23
N SER A 136 4.36 -1.20 -19.70
CA SER A 136 3.43 -0.07 -19.62
C SER A 136 2.59 0.10 -20.88
N ASP A 137 3.22 0.12 -22.05
CA ASP A 137 2.55 0.48 -23.31
C ASP A 137 1.89 -0.73 -24.00
N SER A 138 2.62 -1.85 -24.10
CA SER A 138 2.18 -3.05 -24.83
C SER A 138 1.27 -3.94 -23.99
N LEU A 139 1.77 -4.44 -22.85
CA LEU A 139 1.02 -5.34 -21.96
C LEU A 139 0.06 -4.59 -21.03
N LYS A 140 0.26 -3.29 -20.81
CA LYS A 140 -0.55 -2.45 -19.91
C LYS A 140 -0.72 -3.08 -18.53
N LEU A 141 0.37 -3.61 -17.96
CA LEU A 141 0.38 -4.13 -16.59
C LEU A 141 0.83 -3.06 -15.59
N CYS A 142 1.75 -2.19 -16.03
CA CYS A 142 2.34 -1.13 -15.24
C CYS A 142 1.88 0.26 -15.66
N CYS A 143 2.23 1.22 -14.81
CA CYS A 143 2.12 2.64 -15.06
C CYS A 143 3.53 3.29 -15.05
N PRO A 144 3.71 4.45 -15.71
CA PRO A 144 4.92 5.26 -15.58
C PRO A 144 5.21 5.64 -14.12
N ALA A 145 6.48 5.98 -13.83
CA ALA A 145 6.89 6.40 -12.50
C ALA A 145 6.06 7.61 -11.98
N GLY A 146 5.76 7.63 -10.68
CA GLY A 146 4.95 8.68 -10.06
C GLY A 146 3.46 8.68 -10.42
N THR A 147 2.94 7.62 -11.03
CA THR A 147 1.50 7.46 -11.34
C THR A 147 0.93 6.17 -10.76
N PHE A 148 -0.39 6.09 -10.56
CA PHE A 148 -1.05 4.94 -9.91
C PHE A 148 -2.45 4.67 -10.47
N GLY A 149 -3.01 3.51 -10.12
CA GLY A 149 -4.39 3.15 -10.41
C GLY A 149 -4.64 2.77 -11.87
N PRO A 150 -5.87 2.35 -12.21
CA PRO A 150 -6.18 1.75 -13.52
C PRO A 150 -5.91 2.68 -14.70
N SER A 151 -6.02 3.99 -14.48
CA SER A 151 -5.80 5.04 -15.46
C SER A 151 -4.43 5.73 -15.36
N CYS A 152 -3.53 5.25 -14.51
CA CYS A 152 -2.21 5.86 -14.27
C CYS A 152 -2.31 7.36 -13.95
N LEU A 153 -3.12 7.70 -12.95
CA LEU A 153 -3.26 9.07 -12.46
C LEU A 153 -1.99 9.50 -11.71
N PRO A 154 -1.58 10.78 -11.78
CA PRO A 154 -0.42 11.27 -11.04
C PRO A 154 -0.62 11.15 -9.53
N CYS A 155 0.42 10.71 -8.82
CA CYS A 155 0.43 10.71 -7.36
C CYS A 155 0.27 12.15 -6.80
N PRO A 156 -0.29 12.32 -5.59
CA PRO A 156 -0.30 13.61 -4.91
C PRO A 156 1.12 14.18 -4.83
N GLY A 157 1.30 15.47 -5.13
CA GLY A 157 2.63 16.09 -5.20
C GLY A 157 3.34 15.98 -6.56
N GLY A 158 2.75 15.25 -7.53
CA GLY A 158 3.23 15.15 -8.91
C GLY A 158 4.04 13.88 -9.18
N THR A 159 4.44 13.70 -10.45
CA THR A 159 5.15 12.50 -10.92
C THR A 159 6.65 12.54 -10.65
N GLU A 160 7.26 13.73 -10.61
CA GLU A 160 8.70 13.88 -10.35
C GLU A 160 9.04 13.66 -8.87
N ARG A 161 8.17 14.13 -7.98
CA ARG A 161 8.34 14.01 -6.52
C ARG A 161 7.01 13.62 -5.86
N PRO A 162 6.55 12.37 -6.06
CA PRO A 162 5.36 11.84 -5.40
C PRO A 162 5.41 12.09 -3.89
N CYS A 163 4.26 12.43 -3.32
CA CYS A 163 4.11 12.79 -1.92
C CYS A 163 5.10 13.89 -1.46
N GLY A 164 5.41 14.85 -2.34
CA GLY A 164 6.36 15.94 -2.08
C GLY A 164 7.82 15.48 -1.91
N GLY A 165 8.11 14.20 -2.11
CA GLY A 165 9.36 13.55 -1.72
C GLY A 165 9.45 13.21 -0.22
N TYR A 166 8.36 13.41 0.54
CA TYR A 166 8.29 13.19 1.98
C TYR A 166 7.30 12.07 2.35
N GLY A 167 6.99 11.18 1.41
CA GLY A 167 6.11 10.04 1.63
C GLY A 167 6.22 8.99 0.54
N GLN A 168 5.43 7.92 0.67
CA GLN A 168 5.31 6.86 -0.31
C GLN A 168 3.90 6.85 -0.89
N CYS A 169 3.78 6.80 -2.23
CA CYS A 169 2.50 6.78 -2.91
C CYS A 169 2.01 5.33 -3.07
N GLU A 170 0.85 5.02 -2.51
CA GLU A 170 0.27 3.67 -2.62
C GLU A 170 -0.06 3.32 -4.08
N GLY A 171 0.56 2.25 -4.58
CA GLY A 171 0.36 1.77 -5.94
C GLY A 171 1.17 2.50 -7.01
N GLU A 172 2.16 3.29 -6.61
CA GLU A 172 3.06 3.96 -7.55
C GLU A 172 3.66 2.98 -8.58
N GLY A 173 3.57 3.36 -9.86
CA GLY A 173 4.04 2.57 -11.01
C GLY A 173 3.16 1.36 -11.33
N THR A 174 2.03 1.18 -10.64
CA THR A 174 1.12 0.04 -10.84
C THR A 174 -0.25 0.52 -11.28
N ARG A 175 -1.03 -0.40 -11.87
CA ARG A 175 -2.45 -0.16 -12.18
C ARG A 175 -3.40 -0.35 -10.99
N GLY A 176 -2.85 -0.58 -9.80
CA GLY A 176 -3.59 -0.67 -8.54
C GLY A 176 -3.28 0.51 -7.61
N GLY A 177 -3.75 0.40 -6.36
CA GLY A 177 -3.55 1.39 -5.30
C GLY A 177 -4.54 2.56 -5.33
N SER A 178 -4.65 3.25 -4.19
CA SER A 178 -5.51 4.43 -4.05
C SER A 178 -4.77 5.75 -4.29
N GLY A 179 -3.43 5.71 -4.40
CA GLY A 179 -2.58 6.90 -4.48
C GLY A 179 -2.44 7.65 -3.17
N HIS A 180 -2.93 7.08 -2.06
CA HIS A 180 -2.72 7.63 -0.73
C HIS A 180 -1.23 7.75 -0.42
N CYS A 181 -0.85 8.86 0.22
CA CYS A 181 0.52 9.11 0.63
C CYS A 181 0.76 8.73 2.09
N ASP A 182 1.61 7.74 2.31
CA ASP A 182 2.15 7.44 3.63
C ASP A 182 3.30 8.40 3.93
N CYS A 183 3.01 9.45 4.69
CA CYS A 183 3.97 10.51 5.00
C CYS A 183 5.03 10.07 6.01
N GLN A 184 6.26 10.53 5.79
CA GLN A 184 7.37 10.44 6.74
C GLN A 184 7.06 11.22 8.02
N ALA A 185 7.70 10.81 9.12
CA ALA A 185 7.54 11.47 10.41
C ALA A 185 7.83 12.98 10.30
N GLY A 186 6.91 13.79 10.80
CA GLY A 186 7.01 15.25 10.75
C GLY A 186 6.36 15.92 9.55
N TYR A 187 5.94 15.14 8.55
CA TYR A 187 5.20 15.62 7.39
C TYR A 187 3.75 15.15 7.43
N GLY A 188 2.89 15.83 6.68
CA GLY A 188 1.47 15.55 6.65
C GLY A 188 0.73 16.28 5.53
N GLY A 189 -0.58 16.05 5.48
CA GLY A 189 -1.44 16.43 4.36
C GLY A 189 -1.43 15.38 3.25
N GLU A 190 -2.33 15.51 2.28
CA GLU A 190 -2.51 14.47 1.24
C GLU A 190 -1.29 14.23 0.35
N ALA A 191 -0.44 15.25 0.18
CA ALA A 191 0.79 15.15 -0.59
C ALA A 191 2.05 15.27 0.28
N CYS A 192 1.94 15.12 1.60
CA CYS A 192 3.04 15.30 2.56
C CYS A 192 3.80 16.65 2.43
N GLY A 193 3.15 17.66 1.85
CA GLY A 193 3.72 18.99 1.58
C GLY A 193 3.59 19.99 2.74
N GLN A 194 3.19 19.52 3.90
CA GLN A 194 2.95 20.31 5.11
C GLN A 194 3.62 19.63 6.30
N CYS A 195 3.94 20.39 7.35
CA CYS A 195 4.40 19.78 8.59
C CYS A 195 3.24 19.12 9.35
N GLY A 196 3.47 17.89 9.79
CA GLY A 196 2.52 17.09 10.56
C GLY A 196 2.29 17.63 11.97
N LEU A 197 1.35 17.02 12.68
CA LEU A 197 1.05 17.38 14.07
C LEU A 197 2.28 17.22 14.97
N GLY A 198 2.54 18.23 15.79
CA GLY A 198 3.72 18.30 16.66
C GLY A 198 4.98 18.80 15.95
N TYR A 199 4.88 19.29 14.71
CA TYR A 199 5.98 19.88 13.95
C TYR A 199 5.60 21.26 13.41
N PHE A 200 6.61 22.09 13.14
CA PHE A 200 6.46 23.40 12.51
C PHE A 200 7.43 23.55 11.33
N GLU A 201 7.12 24.48 10.43
CA GLU A 201 7.97 24.80 9.29
C GLU A 201 9.18 25.59 9.78
N ALA A 202 10.34 24.94 9.83
CA ALA A 202 11.60 25.58 10.18
C ALA A 202 12.17 26.35 8.99
N GLU A 203 12.12 25.73 7.80
CA GLU A 203 12.56 26.33 6.55
C GLU A 203 11.66 25.86 5.40
N ARG A 204 11.38 26.77 4.47
CA ARG A 204 10.66 26.45 3.23
C ARG A 204 11.32 27.18 2.08
N ASN A 205 11.70 26.41 1.06
CA ASN A 205 12.12 26.94 -0.24
C ASN A 205 11.28 26.28 -1.34
N ALA A 206 11.58 26.56 -2.61
CA ALA A 206 10.78 26.07 -3.73
C ALA A 206 10.80 24.54 -3.87
N SER A 207 11.86 23.88 -3.39
CA SER A 207 12.10 22.44 -3.60
C SER A 207 12.08 21.61 -2.31
N HIS A 208 12.17 22.21 -1.13
CA HIS A 208 12.27 21.52 0.15
C HIS A 208 11.46 22.24 1.24
N LEU A 209 10.83 21.41 2.06
CA LEU A 209 10.20 21.78 3.30
C LEU A 209 10.98 21.10 4.42
N VAL A 210 11.41 21.85 5.42
CA VAL A 210 12.07 21.32 6.62
C VAL A 210 11.13 21.46 7.80
N CYS A 211 10.69 20.32 8.32
CA CYS A 211 9.82 20.25 9.50
C CYS A 211 10.63 19.94 10.75
N SER A 212 10.50 20.78 11.78
CA SER A 212 11.14 20.58 13.09
C SER A 212 10.10 20.33 14.17
N ALA A 213 10.45 19.51 15.16
CA ALA A 213 9.53 19.16 16.23
C ALA A 213 9.23 20.38 17.12
N CYS A 214 7.98 20.49 17.56
CA CYS A 214 7.55 21.42 18.58
C CYS A 214 8.05 21.00 19.97
N PHE A 215 8.02 21.93 20.92
CA PHE A 215 8.15 21.62 22.34
C PHE A 215 7.13 20.54 22.76
N GLY A 216 7.55 19.57 23.57
CA GLY A 216 6.83 18.28 23.76
C GLY A 216 5.32 18.34 23.99
N PRO A 217 4.78 19.23 24.84
CA PRO A 217 3.34 19.41 25.06
C PRO A 217 2.54 20.00 23.90
N CYS A 218 3.21 20.61 22.93
CA CYS A 218 2.58 21.28 21.80
C CYS A 218 2.14 20.30 20.72
N ALA A 219 0.90 20.44 20.28
CA ALA A 219 0.36 19.81 19.08
C ALA A 219 0.59 20.67 17.83
N ARG A 220 0.66 21.99 17.98
CA ARG A 220 1.06 22.95 16.93
C ARG A 220 1.87 24.08 17.55
N CYS A 221 2.89 24.56 16.85
CA CYS A 221 3.74 25.65 17.30
C CYS A 221 4.22 26.50 16.11
N SER A 222 4.70 27.70 16.39
CA SER A 222 5.38 28.58 15.41
C SER A 222 6.90 28.48 15.48
N GLY A 223 7.44 27.71 16.43
CA GLY A 223 8.86 27.60 16.70
C GLY A 223 9.16 26.55 17.77
N PRO A 224 10.46 26.32 18.08
CA PRO A 224 10.88 25.20 18.92
C PRO A 224 10.64 25.44 20.42
N GLU A 225 10.49 26.70 20.85
CA GLU A 225 10.36 27.07 22.25
C GLU A 225 8.98 26.77 22.85
N GLU A 226 8.92 26.59 24.17
CA GLU A 226 7.67 26.39 24.91
C GLU A 226 6.68 27.56 24.74
N SER A 227 7.18 28.79 24.60
CA SER A 227 6.40 30.02 24.39
C SER A 227 5.89 30.21 22.96
N ASN A 228 6.20 29.30 22.04
CA ASN A 228 5.75 29.37 20.64
C ASN A 228 4.57 28.43 20.38
N CYS A 229 3.88 27.98 21.43
CA CYS A 229 2.80 27.02 21.29
C CYS A 229 1.51 27.67 20.80
N LEU A 230 0.90 27.07 19.79
CA LEU A 230 -0.37 27.50 19.20
C LEU A 230 -1.52 26.57 19.58
N GLN A 231 -1.22 25.29 19.81
CA GLN A 231 -2.20 24.29 20.23
C GLN A 231 -1.53 23.23 21.10
N CYS A 232 -2.18 22.82 22.18
CA CYS A 232 -1.68 21.80 23.09
C CYS A 232 -2.20 20.41 22.75
N LYS A 233 -1.42 19.38 23.11
CA LYS A 233 -1.85 17.98 23.07
C LYS A 233 -2.98 17.74 24.08
N LYS A 234 -3.73 16.65 23.89
CA LYS A 234 -4.77 16.24 24.84
C LYS A 234 -4.17 16.07 26.25
N GLY A 235 -4.84 16.60 27.26
CA GLY A 235 -4.35 16.63 28.65
C GLY A 235 -3.62 17.92 29.05
N TRP A 236 -3.43 18.85 28.10
CA TRP A 236 -2.77 20.12 28.34
C TRP A 236 -3.69 21.28 27.96
N ALA A 237 -3.54 22.43 28.63
CA ALA A 237 -4.25 23.67 28.29
C ALA A 237 -3.27 24.76 27.83
N LEU A 238 -3.68 25.49 26.80
CA LEU A 238 -2.93 26.64 26.30
C LEU A 238 -3.13 27.85 27.21
N HIS A 239 -2.04 28.40 27.72
CA HIS A 239 -2.02 29.59 28.56
C HIS A 239 -0.79 30.45 28.22
N HIS A 240 -1.00 31.67 27.72
CA HIS A 240 0.06 32.59 27.25
C HIS A 240 1.09 31.93 26.31
N LEU A 241 0.59 31.26 25.26
CA LEU A 241 1.40 30.53 24.27
C LEU A 241 2.24 29.37 24.84
N LYS A 242 1.98 28.96 26.09
CA LYS A 242 2.58 27.78 26.73
C LYS A 242 1.53 26.73 27.02
N CYS A 243 1.92 25.47 27.01
CA CYS A 243 1.05 24.39 27.44
C CYS A 243 1.31 24.02 28.89
N VAL A 244 0.27 24.12 29.71
CA VAL A 244 0.31 23.72 31.11
C VAL A 244 -0.49 22.44 31.32
N ASP A 245 0.03 21.55 32.15
CA ASP A 245 -0.57 20.25 32.40
C ASP A 245 -1.92 20.41 33.13
N CYS A 246 -2.93 19.66 32.69
CA CYS A 246 -4.20 19.62 33.38
C CYS A 246 -4.09 18.75 34.62
N ALA A 247 -4.53 19.28 35.76
CA ALA A 247 -4.59 18.51 36.99
C ALA A 247 -5.37 17.20 36.77
N LYS A 248 -4.89 16.09 37.37
CA LYS A 248 -5.51 14.76 37.30
C LYS A 248 -7.02 14.77 37.65
N ALA A 249 -7.42 15.73 38.48
CA ALA A 249 -8.80 16.00 38.86
C ALA A 249 -9.70 16.50 37.71
N CYS A 250 -9.16 16.82 36.53
CA CYS A 250 -9.87 17.41 35.40
C CYS A 250 -9.94 16.50 34.16
N LEU A 251 -11.10 16.44 33.48
CA LEU A 251 -11.26 15.85 32.13
C LEU A 251 -10.88 16.82 30.99
N GLY A 252 -10.22 17.91 31.34
CA GLY A 252 -9.88 19.04 30.49
C GLY A 252 -9.83 20.30 31.33
N CYS A 253 -8.90 21.21 31.03
CA CYS A 253 -8.67 22.39 31.84
C CYS A 253 -8.56 23.66 30.99
N MET A 254 -8.65 24.82 31.65
CA MET A 254 -8.40 26.15 31.08
C MET A 254 -7.03 26.71 31.51
N GLY A 255 -6.29 25.94 32.32
CA GLY A 255 -4.99 26.30 32.87
C GLY A 255 -4.59 25.30 33.96
N ALA A 256 -3.47 25.57 34.62
CA ALA A 256 -2.93 24.69 35.64
C ALA A 256 -3.81 24.62 36.91
N GLY A 257 -3.79 23.46 37.55
CA GLY A 257 -4.37 23.22 38.88
C GLY A 257 -5.84 22.78 38.90
N PRO A 258 -6.32 22.25 40.04
CA PRO A 258 -7.66 21.68 40.19
C PRO A 258 -8.78 22.73 40.19
N GLY A 259 -8.43 24.02 40.28
CA GLY A 259 -9.36 25.14 40.23
C GLY A 259 -9.69 25.65 38.83
N ARG A 260 -9.06 25.07 37.79
CA ARG A 260 -9.22 25.49 36.39
C ARG A 260 -9.74 24.35 35.50
N CYS A 261 -10.46 23.39 36.08
CA CYS A 261 -11.07 22.31 35.32
C CYS A 261 -12.26 22.82 34.50
N LYS A 262 -12.40 22.35 33.26
CA LYS A 262 -13.65 22.46 32.49
C LYS A 262 -14.70 21.48 33.03
N LYS A 263 -14.26 20.31 33.51
CA LYS A 263 -15.09 19.27 34.12
C LYS A 263 -14.23 18.41 35.05
N CYS A 264 -14.77 18.01 36.20
CA CYS A 264 -14.08 17.10 37.12
C CYS A 264 -14.01 15.68 36.54
N SER A 265 -12.88 15.00 36.79
CA SER A 265 -12.67 13.59 36.50
C SER A 265 -13.51 12.70 37.41
N PRO A 266 -13.83 11.45 36.99
CA PRO A 266 -14.46 10.48 37.87
C PRO A 266 -13.67 10.31 39.17
N GLY A 267 -14.37 10.27 40.31
CA GLY A 267 -13.76 10.22 41.65
C GLY A 267 -13.40 11.58 42.25
N TYR A 268 -13.66 12.68 41.54
CA TYR A 268 -13.51 14.05 42.03
C TYR A 268 -14.85 14.78 42.02
N GLN A 269 -15.12 15.58 43.06
CA GLN A 269 -16.32 16.40 43.18
C GLN A 269 -15.96 17.88 43.12
N GLN A 270 -16.82 18.68 42.49
CA GLN A 270 -16.67 20.13 42.47
C GLN A 270 -17.03 20.69 43.86
N VAL A 271 -16.04 21.25 44.55
CA VAL A 271 -16.19 21.94 45.83
C VAL A 271 -15.76 23.40 45.61
N GLY A 272 -16.74 24.29 45.52
CA GLY A 272 -16.51 25.66 45.08
C GLY A 272 -15.97 25.71 43.64
N SER A 273 -14.83 26.37 43.44
CA SER A 273 -14.16 26.46 42.13
C SER A 273 -13.19 25.32 41.85
N LYS A 274 -12.99 24.37 42.77
CA LYS A 274 -11.98 23.30 42.67
C LYS A 274 -12.61 21.92 42.55
N CYS A 275 -11.98 21.04 41.78
CA CYS A 275 -12.26 19.60 41.81
C CYS A 275 -11.39 18.94 42.89
N LEU A 276 -12.01 18.39 43.93
CA LEU A 276 -11.34 17.71 45.03
C LEU A 276 -11.69 16.22 45.02
N GLY A 277 -10.74 15.37 45.41
CA GLY A 277 -10.99 13.94 45.57
C GLY A 277 -12.00 13.69 46.69
N LEU A 278 -12.85 12.68 46.50
CA LEU A 278 -13.72 12.16 47.56
C LEU A 278 -12.91 11.47 48.65
#